data_AF-A0A1S1LI08-F1
#
_entry.id   AF-A0A1S1LI08-F1
#
_cell.length_a   1.000
_cell.length_b   1.000
_cell.length_c   1.000
_cell.angle_alpha   90.00
_cell.angle_beta   90.00
_cell.angle_gamma   90.00
#
_symmetry.space_group_name_H-M   'P 1'
#
loop_
_entity.id
_entity.type
_entity.pdbx_description
1 polymer ?
#
loop_
_entity_poly.entity_id
_entity_poly.type
_entity_poly.pdbx_seq_one_letter_code
_entity_poly.pdbx_strand_id
1 'polypeptide(L)'
;MSETAGDTTNAKMSLDDYMKLLTERMNEYMEPLQRKAVETAERLGRPVLPPLPPLLQWFIRDGDEDLVELPEPAAKRKPEPRYYRPASYWQERVTRIEEQMAATAQRADVGDPAAAGGYALGPKRTARHQKRADHALERYSALAKKLAHAQGMLRNAQARETKPIAPACRPPNTESLGART
;
A
#
# COMPACT_ATOMS: atom_id res chain seq x y z
N MET A 1 -39.16 32.57 -39.73
CA MET A 1 -39.18 32.01 -38.38
C MET A 1 -37.87 31.27 -38.18
N SER A 2 -36.75 31.99 -38.16
CA SER A 2 -35.97 32.38 -36.97
C SER A 2 -35.51 31.17 -36.14
N GLU A 3 -34.36 30.63 -36.53
CA GLU A 3 -33.47 29.84 -35.68
C GLU A 3 -33.07 30.68 -34.46
N THR A 4 -33.50 30.28 -33.27
CA THR A 4 -32.94 30.81 -32.02
C THR A 4 -31.73 29.98 -31.66
N ALA A 5 -30.56 30.42 -32.14
CA ALA A 5 -29.28 30.05 -31.56
C ALA A 5 -29.32 30.44 -30.07
N GLY A 6 -29.55 29.44 -29.21
CA GLY A 6 -29.41 29.56 -27.78
C GLY A 6 -27.92 29.70 -27.48
N ASP A 7 -27.49 30.94 -27.33
CA ASP A 7 -26.19 31.35 -26.84
C ASP A 7 -26.04 30.87 -25.38
N THR A 8 -25.71 29.60 -25.17
CA THR A 8 -25.39 29.06 -23.85
C THR A 8 -23.94 29.39 -23.54
N THR A 9 -23.74 30.52 -22.89
CA THR A 9 -22.53 30.83 -22.14
C THR A 9 -22.37 29.76 -21.03
N ASN A 10 -21.70 28.65 -21.35
CA ASN A 10 -21.34 27.61 -20.38
C ASN A 10 -20.33 28.20 -19.39
N ALA A 11 -20.84 28.83 -18.34
CA ALA A 11 -20.04 29.20 -17.18
C ALA A 11 -19.51 27.90 -16.56
N LYS A 12 -18.18 27.74 -16.55
CA LYS A 12 -17.54 26.59 -15.90
C LYS A 12 -17.98 26.53 -14.44
N MET A 13 -18.42 25.36 -14.01
CA MET A 13 -18.89 25.12 -12.66
C MET A 13 -17.71 24.88 -11.73
N SER A 14 -17.84 25.32 -10.48
CA SER A 14 -16.94 24.89 -9.41
C SER A 14 -17.03 23.36 -9.25
N LEU A 15 -15.93 22.74 -8.83
CA LEU A 15 -15.90 21.31 -8.50
C LEU A 15 -17.03 20.94 -7.52
N ASP A 16 -17.30 21.78 -6.53
CA ASP A 16 -18.36 21.54 -5.54
C ASP A 16 -19.75 21.51 -6.17
N ASP A 17 -20.01 22.36 -7.16
CA ASP A 17 -21.31 22.42 -7.84
C ASP A 17 -21.47 21.26 -8.82
N TYR A 18 -20.39 20.84 -9.47
CA TYR A 18 -20.37 19.61 -10.26
C TYR A 18 -20.62 18.37 -9.40
N MET A 19 -20.06 18.30 -8.19
CA MET A 19 -20.33 17.21 -7.25
C MET A 19 -21.80 17.17 -6.80
N LYS A 20 -22.45 18.32 -6.62
CA LYS A 20 -23.90 18.39 -6.38
C LYS A 20 -24.70 17.86 -7.56
N LEU A 21 -24.35 18.27 -8.77
CA LEU A 21 -25.00 17.78 -10.01
C LEU A 21 -24.91 16.26 -10.14
N LEU A 22 -23.74 15.67 -9.87
CA LEU A 22 -23.58 14.20 -9.87
C LEU A 22 -24.43 13.53 -8.79
N THR A 23 -24.54 14.15 -7.62
CA THR A 23 -25.37 13.65 -6.52
C THR A 23 -26.86 13.70 -6.87
N GLU A 24 -27.32 14.75 -7.54
CA GLU A 24 -28.69 14.87 -8.04
C GLU A 24 -29.01 13.78 -9.06
N ARG A 25 -28.14 13.58 -10.07
CA ARG A 25 -28.28 12.49 -11.06
C ARG A 25 -28.31 11.11 -10.39
N MET A 26 -27.50 10.90 -9.36
CA MET A 26 -27.51 9.66 -8.58
C MET A 26 -28.84 9.47 -7.84
N ASN A 27 -29.36 10.52 -7.21
CA ASN A 27 -30.62 10.46 -6.48
C ASN A 27 -31.80 10.16 -7.41
N GLU A 28 -31.85 10.80 -8.59
CA GLU A 28 -32.85 10.51 -9.63
C GLU A 28 -32.82 9.04 -10.06
N TYR A 29 -31.62 8.47 -10.22
CA TYR A 29 -31.44 7.06 -10.55
C TYR A 29 -31.86 6.12 -9.41
N MET A 30 -31.56 6.48 -8.16
CA MET A 30 -31.84 5.66 -6.98
C MET A 30 -33.31 5.71 -6.54
N GLU A 31 -34.03 6.79 -6.85
CA GLU A 31 -35.42 6.99 -6.46
C GLU A 31 -36.35 5.81 -6.83
N PRO A 32 -36.38 5.29 -8.07
CA PRO A 32 -37.21 4.14 -8.42
C PRO A 32 -36.77 2.85 -7.70
N LEU A 33 -35.47 2.69 -7.41
CA LEU A 33 -34.94 1.51 -6.71
C LEU A 33 -35.32 1.52 -5.23
N GLN A 34 -35.30 2.70 -4.60
CA GLN A 34 -35.74 2.89 -3.22
C GLN A 34 -37.24 2.66 -3.08
N ARG A 35 -38.06 3.23 -3.99
CA ARG A 35 -39.51 3.00 -4.03
C ARG A 35 -39.85 1.51 -4.11
N LYS A 36 -39.19 0.77 -5.00
CA LYS A 36 -39.36 -0.69 -5.10
C LYS A 36 -39.00 -1.41 -3.81
N ALA A 37 -37.89 -1.06 -3.18
CA ALA A 37 -37.46 -1.68 -1.93
C ALA A 37 -38.47 -1.47 -0.78
N VAL A 38 -39.09 -0.29 -0.70
CA VAL A 38 -40.17 0.00 0.26
C VAL A 38 -41.40 -0.85 -0.04
N GLU A 39 -41.84 -0.90 -1.30
CA GLU A 39 -42.99 -1.73 -1.72
C GLU A 39 -42.77 -3.22 -1.39
N THR A 40 -41.57 -3.77 -1.65
CA THR A 40 -41.26 -5.15 -1.25
C THR A 40 -41.22 -5.34 0.26
N ALA A 41 -40.72 -4.36 1.01
CA ALA A 41 -40.67 -4.45 2.47
C ALA A 41 -42.09 -4.50 3.08
N GLU A 42 -43.01 -3.66 2.56
CA GLU A 42 -44.43 -3.66 2.95
C GLU A 42 -45.09 -5.01 2.62
N ARG A 43 -44.88 -5.52 1.39
CA ARG A 43 -45.45 -6.81 0.96
C ARG A 43 -44.94 -7.99 1.79
N LEU A 44 -43.68 -7.98 2.21
CA LEU A 44 -43.05 -9.10 2.93
C LEU A 44 -43.14 -8.98 4.46
N GLY A 45 -43.63 -7.85 4.98
CA GLY A 45 -43.75 -7.60 6.43
C GLY A 45 -42.40 -7.59 7.15
N ARG A 46 -41.29 -7.38 6.44
CA ARG A 46 -39.93 -7.35 6.99
C ARG A 46 -39.08 -6.30 6.28
N PRO A 47 -38.10 -5.68 6.96
CA PRO A 47 -37.25 -4.68 6.33
C PRO A 47 -36.43 -5.29 5.19
N VAL A 48 -36.51 -4.67 4.02
CA VAL A 48 -35.65 -4.96 2.86
C VAL A 48 -34.68 -3.79 2.71
N LEU A 49 -33.38 -4.08 2.71
CA LEU A 49 -32.36 -3.07 2.50
C LEU A 49 -32.40 -2.60 1.03
N PRO A 50 -32.39 -1.28 0.76
CA PRO A 50 -32.24 -0.78 -0.61
C PRO A 50 -30.86 -1.17 -1.17
N PRO A 51 -30.70 -1.23 -2.50
CA PRO A 51 -29.40 -1.49 -3.12
C PRO A 51 -28.38 -0.42 -2.70
N LEU A 52 -27.10 -0.80 -2.61
CA LEU A 52 -26.04 0.17 -2.34
C LEU A 52 -26.04 1.26 -3.42
N PRO A 53 -25.83 2.54 -3.03
CA PRO A 53 -25.77 3.62 -4.00
C PRO A 53 -24.58 3.40 -4.96
N PRO A 54 -24.78 3.58 -6.27
CA PRO A 54 -23.72 3.50 -7.26
C PRO A 54 -22.66 4.58 -7.05
N LEU A 55 -21.47 4.38 -7.64
CA LEU A 55 -20.38 5.35 -7.58
C LEU A 55 -20.75 6.60 -8.41
N LEU A 56 -20.42 7.80 -7.90
CA LEU A 56 -20.65 9.07 -8.61
C LEU A 56 -20.02 9.10 -10.01
N GLN A 57 -18.89 8.40 -10.19
CA GLN A 57 -18.20 8.29 -11.47
C GLN A 57 -19.07 7.68 -12.59
N TRP A 58 -20.14 6.96 -12.27
CA TRP A 58 -21.06 6.38 -13.27
C TRP A 58 -22.04 7.41 -13.85
N PHE A 59 -22.20 8.56 -13.20
CA PHE A 59 -23.10 9.63 -13.65
C PHE A 59 -22.38 10.76 -14.38
N ILE A 60 -21.07 10.61 -14.61
CA ILE A 60 -20.28 11.46 -15.49
C ILE A 60 -20.73 11.17 -16.93
N ARG A 61 -21.16 12.20 -17.65
CA ARG A 61 -21.60 12.12 -19.05
C ARG A 61 -20.47 12.58 -19.98
N ASP A 62 -20.51 12.09 -21.22
CA ASP A 62 -19.65 12.60 -22.29
C ASP A 62 -19.89 14.11 -22.47
N GLY A 63 -18.84 14.92 -22.36
CA GLY A 63 -18.91 16.38 -22.41
C GLY A 63 -18.97 17.10 -21.05
N ASP A 64 -19.09 16.38 -19.93
CA ASP A 64 -18.98 17.00 -18.59
C ASP A 64 -17.53 17.48 -18.30
N GLU A 65 -16.54 17.08 -19.11
CA GLU A 65 -15.15 17.54 -19.03
C GLU A 65 -15.03 19.06 -19.23
N ASP A 66 -15.90 19.66 -20.04
CA ASP A 66 -15.92 21.10 -20.30
C ASP A 66 -16.59 21.90 -19.18
N LEU A 67 -17.29 21.22 -18.26
CA LEU A 67 -18.01 21.85 -17.15
C LEU A 67 -17.11 22.17 -15.96
N VAL A 68 -15.93 21.55 -15.85
CA VAL A 68 -15.04 21.67 -14.67
C VAL A 68 -13.61 22.00 -15.09
N GLU A 69 -13.00 22.98 -14.43
CA GLU A 69 -11.55 23.20 -14.56
C GLU A 69 -10.79 22.14 -13.78
N LEU A 70 -10.27 21.13 -14.49
CA LEU A 70 -9.38 20.15 -13.90
C LEU A 70 -8.02 20.81 -13.63
N PRO A 71 -7.45 20.65 -12.42
CA PRO A 71 -6.10 21.12 -12.15
C PRO A 71 -5.11 20.33 -13.03
N GLU A 72 -4.04 20.98 -13.43
CA GLU A 72 -3.00 20.33 -14.24
C GLU A 72 -2.48 19.07 -13.51
N PRO A 73 -2.33 17.94 -14.22
CA PRO A 73 -1.91 16.69 -13.60
C PRO A 73 -0.51 16.86 -13.00
N ALA A 74 -0.39 16.55 -11.70
CA ALA A 74 0.89 16.61 -11.02
C ALA A 74 1.94 15.76 -11.74
N ALA A 75 3.16 16.30 -11.87
CA ALA A 75 4.27 15.60 -12.51
C ALA A 75 4.49 14.22 -11.89
N LYS A 76 4.40 13.17 -12.71
CA LYS A 76 4.72 11.79 -12.31
C LYS A 76 6.20 11.71 -11.92
N ARG A 77 6.52 11.09 -10.78
CA ARG A 77 7.91 10.85 -10.37
C ARG A 77 8.58 9.89 -11.36
N LYS A 78 9.78 10.24 -11.82
CA LYS A 78 10.62 9.33 -12.61
C LYS A 78 11.18 8.24 -11.69
N PRO A 79 11.07 6.95 -12.03
CA PRO A 79 11.58 5.88 -11.18
C PRO A 79 13.12 5.93 -11.16
N GLU A 80 13.70 5.87 -9.96
CA GLU A 80 15.14 5.72 -9.80
C GLU A 80 15.57 4.27 -10.10
N PRO A 81 16.75 4.07 -10.72
CA PRO A 81 17.28 2.73 -10.98
C PRO A 81 17.52 1.98 -9.66
N ARG A 82 17.03 0.75 -9.59
CA ARG A 82 17.22 -0.11 -8.42
C ARG A 82 18.64 -0.70 -8.44
N TYR A 83 19.46 -0.34 -7.46
CA TYR A 83 20.80 -0.92 -7.28
C TYR A 83 20.72 -2.31 -6.64
N TYR A 84 21.39 -3.29 -7.25
CA TYR A 84 21.57 -4.61 -6.66
C TYR A 84 22.41 -4.51 -5.37
N ARG A 85 22.07 -5.33 -4.37
CA ARG A 85 22.81 -5.47 -3.12
C ARG A 85 23.45 -6.86 -3.08
N PRO A 86 24.79 -6.96 -2.97
CA PRO A 86 25.49 -8.25 -2.98
C PRO A 86 25.22 -9.07 -1.71
N ALA A 87 25.59 -10.35 -1.71
CA ALA A 87 25.44 -11.23 -0.55
C ALA A 87 26.16 -10.68 0.70
N SER A 88 27.34 -10.08 0.54
CA SER A 88 28.10 -9.46 1.65
C SER A 88 27.30 -8.39 2.40
N TYR A 89 26.57 -7.53 1.67
CA TYR A 89 25.69 -6.53 2.27
C TYR A 89 24.61 -7.16 3.16
N TRP A 90 24.01 -8.27 2.70
CA TRP A 90 22.98 -8.96 3.46
C TRP A 90 23.54 -9.73 4.65
N GLN A 91 24.77 -10.25 4.56
CA GLN A 91 25.46 -10.86 5.70
C GLN A 91 25.67 -9.85 6.83
N GLU A 92 26.27 -8.70 6.51
CA GLU A 92 26.43 -7.59 7.49
C GLU A 92 25.09 -7.13 8.08
N ARG A 93 24.03 -7.19 7.28
CA ARG A 93 22.70 -6.83 7.75
C ARG A 93 22.13 -7.86 8.73
N VAL A 94 22.33 -9.14 8.47
CA VAL A 94 21.91 -10.24 9.36
C VAL A 94 22.66 -10.14 10.69
N THR A 95 23.99 -10.02 10.66
CA THR A 95 24.80 -9.92 11.88
C THR A 95 24.39 -8.72 12.73
N ARG A 96 24.18 -7.55 12.13
CA ARG A 96 23.70 -6.36 12.85
C ARG A 96 22.33 -6.59 13.51
N ILE A 97 21.41 -7.30 12.85
CA ILE A 97 20.08 -7.57 13.43
C ILE A 97 20.20 -8.58 14.57
N GLU A 98 21.04 -9.60 14.43
CA GLU A 98 21.31 -10.58 15.48
C GLU A 98 21.92 -9.92 16.72
N GLU A 99 22.88 -9.02 16.56
CA GLU A 99 23.44 -8.20 17.65
C GLU A 99 22.36 -7.36 18.35
N GLN A 100 21.47 -6.72 17.58
CA GLN A 100 20.34 -5.96 18.15
C GLN A 100 19.36 -6.85 18.92
N MET A 101 19.10 -8.07 18.42
CA MET A 101 18.27 -9.05 19.12
C MET A 101 18.92 -9.53 20.41
N ALA A 102 20.21 -9.84 20.39
CA ALA A 102 20.98 -10.23 21.56
C ALA A 102 20.98 -9.12 22.63
N ALA A 103 21.21 -7.86 22.24
CA ALA A 103 21.15 -6.71 23.14
C ALA A 103 19.74 -6.50 23.73
N THR A 104 18.68 -6.75 22.94
CA THR A 104 17.30 -6.64 23.41
C THR A 104 16.96 -7.75 24.41
N ALA A 105 17.43 -8.98 24.16
CA ALA A 105 17.24 -10.12 25.06
C ALA A 105 17.99 -9.92 26.40
N GLN A 106 19.27 -9.55 26.36
CA GLN A 106 20.06 -9.25 27.56
C GLN A 106 19.43 -8.16 28.45
N ARG A 107 18.76 -7.18 27.83
CA ARG A 107 18.05 -6.12 28.56
C ARG A 107 16.73 -6.58 29.16
N ALA A 108 16.10 -7.61 28.58
CA ALA A 108 14.86 -8.20 29.05
C ALA A 108 15.08 -9.23 30.18
N ASP A 109 16.29 -9.81 30.26
CA ASP A 109 16.76 -10.62 31.39
C ASP A 109 16.97 -9.75 32.65
N VAL A 110 15.86 -9.32 33.23
CA VAL A 110 15.79 -8.86 34.61
C VAL A 110 15.89 -10.12 35.48
N GLY A 111 17.13 -10.61 35.66
CA GLY A 111 17.48 -11.85 36.37
C GLY A 111 17.15 -11.88 37.87
N ASP A 112 16.22 -11.05 38.33
CA ASP A 112 15.70 -11.08 39.68
C ASP A 112 14.16 -11.17 39.64
N PRO A 113 13.59 -12.37 39.91
CA PRO A 113 12.16 -12.57 40.05
C PRO A 113 11.51 -11.69 41.13
N ALA A 114 12.28 -11.23 42.13
CA ALA A 114 11.79 -10.28 43.13
C ALA A 114 11.70 -8.85 42.57
N ALA A 115 12.60 -8.46 41.67
CA ALA A 115 12.58 -7.17 40.97
C ALA A 115 11.55 -7.10 39.83
N ALA A 116 11.16 -8.25 39.28
CA ALA A 116 10.23 -8.37 38.16
C ALA A 116 8.74 -8.18 38.52
N GLY A 117 8.44 -7.90 39.80
CA GLY A 117 7.08 -7.69 40.27
C GLY A 117 6.51 -8.87 41.05
N GLY A 118 7.28 -9.43 41.99
CA GLY A 118 6.66 -10.11 43.12
C GLY A 118 5.65 -9.17 43.82
N TYR A 119 4.68 -9.76 44.52
CA TYR A 119 3.54 -9.12 45.22
C TYR A 119 3.87 -7.89 46.10
N ALA A 120 5.16 -7.57 46.31
CA ALA A 120 5.68 -6.52 47.18
C ALA A 120 5.93 -5.14 46.52
N LEU A 121 5.90 -5.00 45.18
CA LEU A 121 6.23 -3.72 44.50
C LEU A 121 5.05 -2.74 44.34
N GLY A 122 3.82 -3.19 44.58
CA GLY A 122 2.58 -2.40 44.44
C GLY A 122 2.10 -2.20 42.99
N PRO A 123 0.79 -1.95 42.76
CA PRO A 123 0.15 -2.07 41.43
C PRO A 123 0.72 -1.17 40.33
N LYS A 124 1.22 0.02 40.68
CA LYS A 124 1.78 0.97 39.70
C LYS A 124 3.17 0.57 39.21
N ARG A 125 3.99 -0.05 40.07
CA ARG A 125 5.37 -0.45 39.72
C ARG A 125 5.37 -1.74 38.90
N THR A 126 4.49 -2.69 39.24
CA THR A 126 4.25 -3.89 38.44
C THR A 126 3.76 -3.55 37.04
N ALA A 127 2.80 -2.63 36.89
CA ALA A 127 2.32 -2.19 35.57
C ALA A 127 3.42 -1.53 34.71
N ARG A 128 4.32 -0.74 35.32
CA ARG A 128 5.47 -0.16 34.61
C ARG A 128 6.48 -1.22 34.17
N HIS A 129 6.71 -2.23 35.00
CA HIS A 129 7.59 -3.35 34.66
C HIS A 129 7.02 -4.19 33.51
N GLN A 130 5.74 -4.55 33.61
CA GLN A 130 5.00 -5.25 32.53
C GLN A 130 5.07 -4.49 31.21
N LYS A 131 4.75 -3.19 31.20
CA LYS A 131 4.88 -2.35 29.99
C LYS A 131 6.28 -2.36 29.38
N ARG A 132 7.34 -2.44 30.19
CA ARG A 132 8.72 -2.53 29.69
C ARG A 132 9.00 -3.89 29.07
N ALA A 133 8.53 -4.97 29.70
CA ALA A 133 8.64 -6.33 29.19
C ALA A 133 7.87 -6.49 27.87
N ASP A 134 6.61 -6.04 27.83
CA ASP A 134 5.77 -6.08 26.62
C ASP A 134 6.44 -5.34 25.45
N HIS A 135 6.93 -4.13 25.70
CA HIS A 135 7.64 -3.36 24.68
C HIS A 135 8.97 -4.00 24.25
N ALA A 136 9.66 -4.72 25.14
CA ALA A 136 10.85 -5.50 24.76
C ALA A 136 10.48 -6.68 23.85
N LEU A 137 9.38 -7.39 24.16
CA LEU A 137 8.84 -8.46 23.33
C LEU A 137 8.38 -7.95 21.95
N GLU A 138 7.70 -6.80 21.90
CA GLU A 138 7.31 -6.14 20.65
C GLU A 138 8.53 -5.85 19.78
N ARG A 139 9.57 -5.24 20.36
CA ARG A 139 10.83 -4.95 19.66
C ARG A 139 11.51 -6.20 19.16
N TYR A 140 11.57 -7.25 19.99
CA TYR A 140 12.17 -8.52 19.60
C TYR A 140 11.42 -9.17 18.43
N SER A 141 10.09 -9.22 18.49
CA SER A 141 9.27 -9.78 17.40
C SER A 141 9.43 -8.99 16.09
N ALA A 142 9.57 -7.67 16.17
CA ALA A 142 9.82 -6.82 15.01
C ALA A 142 11.21 -7.06 14.41
N LEU A 143 12.24 -7.28 15.25
CA LEU A 143 13.58 -7.65 14.80
C LEU A 143 13.60 -9.06 14.17
N ALA A 144 12.88 -10.02 14.75
CA ALA A 144 12.76 -11.37 14.19
C ALA A 144 12.15 -11.38 12.77
N LYS A 145 11.10 -10.57 12.53
CA LYS A 145 10.54 -10.37 11.17
C LYS A 145 11.56 -9.79 10.20
N LYS A 146 12.37 -8.81 10.64
CA LYS A 146 13.44 -8.22 9.83
C LYS A 146 14.56 -9.22 9.53
N LEU A 147 14.92 -10.06 10.50
CA LEU A 147 15.90 -11.12 10.35
C LEU A 147 15.44 -12.11 9.28
N ALA A 148 14.21 -12.62 9.37
CA ALA A 148 13.64 -13.55 8.40
C ALA A 148 13.68 -12.98 6.97
N HIS A 149 13.33 -11.70 6.81
CA HIS A 149 13.44 -11.01 5.53
C HIS A 149 14.90 -10.93 5.05
N ALA A 150 15.83 -10.51 5.91
CA ALA A 150 17.25 -10.39 5.56
C ALA A 150 17.86 -11.74 5.16
N GLN A 151 17.52 -12.82 5.86
CA GLN A 151 17.93 -14.19 5.49
C GLN A 151 17.37 -14.63 4.14
N GLY A 152 16.11 -14.32 3.85
CA GLY A 152 15.52 -14.57 2.53
C GLY A 152 16.26 -13.82 1.42
N MET A 153 16.60 -12.56 1.66
CA MET A 153 17.38 -11.74 0.72
C MET A 153 18.80 -12.25 0.55
N LEU A 154 19.45 -12.70 1.62
CA LEU A 154 20.77 -13.32 1.57
C LEU A 154 20.78 -14.57 0.69
N ARG A 155 19.81 -15.49 0.89
CA ARG A 155 19.67 -16.70 0.06
C ARG A 155 19.48 -16.35 -1.42
N ASN A 156 18.66 -15.34 -1.70
CA ASN A 156 18.42 -14.88 -3.07
C ASN A 156 19.67 -14.24 -3.70
N ALA A 157 20.44 -13.46 -2.94
CA ALA A 157 21.69 -12.86 -3.41
C ALA A 157 22.74 -13.95 -3.68
N GLN A 158 22.90 -14.90 -2.76
CA GLN A 158 23.78 -16.06 -2.93
C GLN A 158 23.39 -16.86 -4.17
N ALA A 159 22.11 -17.19 -4.34
CA ALA A 159 21.63 -17.92 -5.51
C ALA A 159 21.93 -17.21 -6.84
N ARG A 160 21.88 -15.86 -6.87
CA ARG A 160 22.22 -15.06 -8.06
C ARG A 160 23.72 -15.06 -8.34
N GLU A 161 24.54 -14.99 -7.29
CA GLU A 161 26.00 -14.98 -7.41
C GLU A 161 26.56 -16.37 -7.74
N THR A 162 25.92 -17.45 -7.26
CA THR A 162 26.27 -18.83 -7.61
C THR A 162 25.73 -19.27 -8.96
N LYS A 163 24.69 -18.60 -9.47
CA LYS A 163 24.18 -18.89 -10.81
C LYS A 163 25.31 -18.54 -11.78
N PRO A 164 25.84 -19.51 -12.54
CA PRO A 164 26.89 -19.22 -13.50
C PRO A 164 26.36 -18.13 -14.42
N ILE A 165 27.12 -17.04 -14.54
CA ILE A 165 26.90 -16.05 -15.59
C ILE A 165 26.92 -16.87 -16.87
N ALA A 166 25.74 -17.06 -17.49
CA ALA A 166 25.67 -17.67 -18.80
C ALA A 166 26.67 -16.89 -19.65
N PRO A 167 27.66 -17.56 -20.28
CA PRO A 167 28.74 -16.85 -20.96
C PRO A 167 28.07 -15.86 -21.90
N ALA A 168 28.26 -14.57 -21.61
CA ALA A 168 27.74 -13.49 -22.42
C ALA A 168 28.06 -13.85 -23.86
N CYS A 169 27.05 -13.83 -24.73
CA CYS A 169 27.14 -14.13 -26.16
C CYS A 169 28.54 -13.82 -26.66
N ARG A 170 29.39 -14.85 -26.74
CA ARG A 170 30.76 -14.70 -27.19
C ARG A 170 30.61 -14.19 -28.61
N PRO A 171 31.06 -12.97 -28.96
CA PRO A 171 30.97 -12.53 -30.34
C PRO A 171 31.65 -13.61 -31.20
N PRO A 172 31.08 -13.99 -32.35
CA PRO A 172 31.70 -15.01 -33.19
C PRO A 172 33.13 -14.56 -33.50
N ASN A 173 34.10 -15.39 -33.15
CA ASN A 173 35.51 -15.19 -33.47
C ASN A 173 35.62 -14.93 -34.98
N THR A 174 35.92 -13.69 -35.37
CA THR A 174 36.32 -13.35 -36.74
C THR A 174 37.79 -13.72 -36.92
N GLU A 175 38.09 -15.02 -36.86
CA GLU A 175 39.40 -15.55 -37.19
C GLU A 175 39.23 -16.71 -38.16
N SER A 176 39.35 -16.40 -39.45
CA SER A 176 39.97 -17.23 -40.52
C SER A 176 39.42 -16.88 -41.91
N LEU A 177 39.83 -15.73 -42.44
CA LEU A 177 40.10 -15.65 -43.88
C LEU A 177 41.59 -15.39 -44.04
N GLY A 178 42.34 -16.48 -43.82
CA GLY A 178 43.72 -16.57 -44.25
C GLY A 178 43.78 -16.32 -45.76
N ALA A 179 44.69 -15.43 -46.11
CA ALA A 179 45.18 -15.19 -47.45
C ALA A 179 45.32 -16.51 -48.23
N ARG A 180 44.61 -16.61 -49.35
CA ARG A 180 45.05 -17.42 -50.48
C ARG A 180 45.69 -16.47 -51.48
N THR A 181 47.00 -16.63 -51.59
CA THR A 181 47.82 -16.16 -52.71
C THR A 181 47.52 -16.98 -53.95
#